data_AF-A0A1V2GFK3-F1
#
_entry.id   AF-A0A1V2GFK3-F1
#
_cell.length_a   1.000
_cell.length_b   1.000
_cell.length_c   1.000
_cell.angle_alpha   90.00
_cell.angle_beta   90.00
_cell.angle_gamma   90.00
#
_symmetry.space_group_name_H-M   'P 1'
#
loop_
_entity.id
_entity.type
_entity.pdbx_description
1 polymer ?
#
loop_
_entity_poly.entity_id
_entity_poly.type
_entity_poly.pdbx_seq_one_letter_code
_entity_poly.pdbx_strand_id
1 'polypeptide(L)' 'MMDSLRTAANSLVLKIIFGIIIVSFILTGVSGYLIGGGNNYAAKVNDQEISRGQFENAFN' A
#
# COMPACT_ATOMS: atom_id res chain seq x y z
N MET A 1 -30.22 -12.80 14.70
CA MET A 1 -28.74 -12.65 14.81
C MET A 1 -28.09 -12.16 13.52
N MET A 2 -28.58 -12.54 12.34
CA MET A 2 -28.24 -11.81 11.11
C MET A 2 -28.90 -10.42 11.07
N ASP A 3 -30.03 -10.24 11.74
CA ASP A 3 -30.76 -8.97 11.78
C ASP A 3 -30.03 -7.88 12.57
N SER A 4 -29.36 -8.25 13.66
CA SER A 4 -28.51 -7.34 14.45
C SER A 4 -27.29 -6.86 13.66
N LEU A 5 -26.68 -7.74 12.86
CA LEU A 5 -25.59 -7.37 11.95
C LEU A 5 -26.08 -6.47 10.82
N ARG A 6 -27.25 -6.77 10.24
CA ARG A 6 -27.87 -5.95 9.18
C ARG A 6 -28.25 -4.56 9.68
N THR A 7 -28.81 -4.45 10.89
CA THR A 7 -29.14 -3.16 11.51
C THR A 7 -27.90 -2.36 11.86
N ALA A 8 -26.86 -2.98 12.43
CA ALA A 8 -25.60 -2.30 12.69
C ALA A 8 -24.91 -1.82 11.41
N ALA A 9 -24.89 -2.65 10.36
CA ALA A 9 -24.31 -2.31 9.05
C ALA A 9 -25.06 -1.17 8.34
N ASN A 10 -26.34 -0.95 8.66
CA ASN A 10 -27.11 0.15 8.07
C ASN A 10 -27.01 1.46 8.88
N SER A 11 -26.27 1.48 9.99
CA SER A 11 -26.04 2.68 10.78
C SER A 11 -25.26 3.73 10.00
N LEU A 12 -25.79 4.95 9.93
CA LEU A 12 -25.15 6.09 9.28
C LEU A 12 -23.78 6.40 9.91
N VAL A 13 -23.69 6.33 11.24
CA VAL A 13 -22.44 6.57 11.98
C VAL A 13 -21.36 5.58 11.57
N LEU A 14 -21.72 4.30 11.44
CA LEU A 14 -20.79 3.26 11.06
C LEU A 14 -20.29 3.43 9.62
N LYS A 15 -21.17 3.82 8.69
CA LYS A 15 -20.80 4.13 7.30
C LYS A 15 -19.83 5.29 7.21
N ILE A 16 -19.99 6.33 8.03
CA ILE A 16 -19.06 7.47 8.08
C ILE A 16 -17.68 7.02 8.56
N ILE A 17 -17.62 6.22 9.64
CA ILE A 17 -16.35 5.68 10.17
C ILE A 17 -15.64 4.83 9.12
N PHE A 18 -16.36 3.89 8.48
CA PHE A 18 -15.79 3.07 7.41
C PHE A 18 -15.35 3.91 6.21
N GLY A 19 -16.14 4.91 5.82
CA GLY A 19 -15.79 5.83 4.74
C GLY A 19 -14.47 6.56 5.02
N ILE A 20 -14.30 7.10 6.24
CA ILE A 20 -13.06 7.75 6.66
C ILE A 20 -11.88 6.78 6.60
N ILE A 21 -12.03 5.57 7.17
CA ILE A 21 -10.98 4.54 7.16
C ILE A 21 -10.58 4.22 5.71
N ILE A 22 -11.55 3.91 4.83
CA ILE A 22 -11.28 3.57 3.43
C ILE A 22 -10.55 4.72 2.73
N VAL A 23 -11.01 5.97 2.90
CA VAL A 23 -10.35 7.15 2.30
C VAL A 23 -8.92 7.30 2.83
N SER A 24 -8.67 7.11 4.13
CA SER A 24 -7.33 7.14 4.70
C SER A 24 -6.41 6.07 4.11
N PHE A 25 -6.90 4.84 3.95
CA PHE A 25 -6.14 3.75 3.34
C PHE A 25 -5.86 3.98 1.85
N ILE A 26 -6.77 4.61 1.12
CA ILE A 26 -6.53 4.97 -0.29
C ILE A 26 -5.45 6.06 -0.38
N LEU A 27 -5.58 7.14 0.39
CA LEU A 27 -4.65 8.27 0.35
C LEU A 27 -3.25 7.88 0.82
N THR A 28 -3.14 7.15 1.94
CA THR A 28 -1.85 6.80 2.57
C THR A 28 -1.34 5.42 2.18
N GLY A 29 -2.23 4.43 2.02
CA GLY A 29 -1.85 3.05 1.73
C GLY A 29 -1.48 2.83 0.26
N VAL A 30 -2.23 3.40 -0.69
CA VAL A 30 -1.96 3.22 -2.13
C VAL A 30 -0.80 4.10 -2.61
N SER A 31 -0.57 5.26 -1.98
CA SER A 31 0.61 6.08 -2.27
C SER A 31 1.92 5.32 -2.02
N GLY A 32 2.00 4.45 -1.01
CA GLY A 32 3.15 3.57 -0.82
C GLY A 32 3.41 2.62 -2.00
N TYR A 33 2.35 2.08 -2.63
CA TYR A 33 2.48 1.15 -3.77
C TYR A 33 2.67 1.86 -5.11
N LEU A 34 2.04 3.03 -5.33
CA LEU A 34 2.13 3.78 -6.58
C LEU A 34 3.32 4.76 -6.61
N ILE A 35 3.64 5.41 -5.49
CA ILE A 35 4.76 6.36 -5.36
C ILE A 35 6.04 5.61 -4.97
N GLY A 36 5.94 4.50 -4.23
CA GLY A 36 7.08 3.62 -3.89
C GLY A 36 7.45 2.59 -4.96
N GLY A 37 6.75 2.57 -6.10
CA GLY A 37 7.03 1.69 -7.25
C GLY A 37 8.30 2.05 -8.05
N GLY A 38 9.31 2.62 -7.40
CA GLY A 38 10.44 3.29 -8.06
C GLY A 38 11.84 2.81 -7.69
N ASN A 39 12.02 1.96 -6.68
CA ASN A 39 13.36 1.48 -6.35
C ASN A 39 13.74 0.31 -7.27
N ASN A 40 14.03 0.64 -8.52
CA ASN A 40 14.48 -0.25 -9.59
C ASN A 40 15.95 -0.69 -9.42
N TYR A 41 16.40 -0.85 -8.18
CA TYR A 41 17.73 -1.38 -7.88
C TYR A 41 17.63 -2.84 -7.47
N ALA A 42 18.64 -3.64 -7.82
CA ALA A 42 18.81 -5.00 -7.35
C ALA A 42 19.29 -5.04 -5.89
N ALA A 43 20.13 -4.08 -5.50
CA ALA A 43 20.64 -3.94 -4.14
C ALA A 43 21.03 -2.49 -3.85
N LYS A 44 21.09 -2.11 -2.57
CA LYS A 44 21.67 -0.84 -2.11
C LYS A 44 22.74 -1.16 -1.07
N VAL A 45 23.98 -0.71 -1.29
CA VAL A 45 25.14 -1.01 -0.43
C VAL A 45 25.88 0.29 -0.12
N ASN A 46 26.09 0.61 1.16
CA ASN A 46 26.74 1.86 1.58
C ASN A 46 26.16 3.12 0.88
N ASP A 47 24.83 3.20 0.83
CA ASP A 47 24.09 4.25 0.12
C ASP A 47 24.19 4.28 -1.41
N GLN A 48 24.95 3.38 -2.02
CA GLN A 48 25.03 3.24 -3.47
C GLN A 48 23.96 2.27 -3.97
N GLU A 49 23.11 2.73 -4.88
CA GLU A 49 22.12 1.90 -5.54
C GLU A 49 22.76 1.13 -6.70
N ILE A 50 22.52 -0.18 -6.74
CA ILE A 50 23.00 -1.09 -7.78
C ILE A 50 21.80 -1.43 -8.67
N SER A 51 21.82 -0.96 -9.91
CA SER A 51 20.78 -1.27 -10.89
C SER A 51 20.75 -2.77 -11.21
N ARG A 52 19.56 -3.29 -11.59
CA ARG A 52 19.41 -4.68 -12.05
C ARG A 52 20.38 -5.04 -13.17
N GLY A 53 20.57 -4.14 -14.15
CA GLY A 53 21.51 -4.39 -15.24
C GLY A 53 22.98 -4.44 -14.79
N GLN A 54 23.37 -3.68 -13.74
CA GLN A 54 24.73 -3.76 -13.20
C GLN A 54 24.96 -5.06 -12.44
N PHE A 55 23.94 -5.53 -11.73
CA PHE A 55 23.95 -6.82 -11.07
C PHE A 55 24.08 -7.94 -12.11
N GLU A 56 23.22 -7.98 -13.14
CA GLU A 56 23.25 -9.02 -14.17
C GLU A 56 24.59 -9.06 -14.94
N ASN A 57 25.19 -7.91 -15.24
CA ASN A 57 26.51 -7.83 -15.88
C ASN A 57 27.68 -8.28 -14.98
N ALA A 58 27.51 -8.31 -13.65
CA ALA A 58 28.56 -8.76 -12.73
C ALA A 58 28.56 -10.27 -12.49
N PHE A 59 27.46 -10.97 -12.82
CA PHE A 59 27.29 -12.41 -12.63
C PHE A 59 27.23 -13.20 -13.95
N ASN A 60 27.29 -12.51 -15.10
CA ASN A 60 27.60 -13.08 -16.42
C ASN A 60 29.11 -13.07 -16.68
#